data_AF-A0A6V7K6X3-F1
#
_entry.id   AF-A0A6V7K6X3-F1
#
_cell.length_a   1.000
_cell.length_b   1.000
_cell.length_c   1.000
_cell.angle_alpha   90.00
_cell.angle_beta   90.00
_cell.angle_gamma   90.00
#
_symmetry.space_group_name_H-M   'P 1'
#
loop_
_entity.id
_entity.type
_entity.pdbx_description
1 polymer ?
#
loop_
_entity_poly.entity_id
_entity_poly.type
_entity_poly.pdbx_seq_one_letter_code
_entity_poly.pdbx_strand_id
1 'polypeptide(L)' 'VQGEIMDEFKEKAAICIDETDADYEKLMKLAEGEDVEVDKNMKCFGACLMKSFGV' A
#
# COMPACT_ATOMS: atom_id res chain seq x y z
N VAL A 1 -17.16 -11.93 7.95
CA VAL A 1 -17.32 -10.72 7.09
C VAL A 1 -16.26 -9.64 7.33
N GLN A 2 -15.82 -9.33 8.56
CA GLN A 2 -14.77 -8.28 8.76
C GLN A 2 -13.31 -8.73 8.53
N GLY A 3 -12.99 -10.04 8.58
CA GLY A 3 -11.62 -10.54 8.41
C GLY A 3 -11.15 -10.65 6.95
N GLU A 4 -12.02 -11.08 6.05
CA GLU A 4 -11.64 -11.44 4.67
C GLU A 4 -11.16 -10.24 3.84
N ILE A 5 -11.80 -9.08 3.99
CA ILE A 5 -11.41 -7.84 3.29
C ILE A 5 -10.04 -7.35 3.76
N MET A 6 -9.76 -7.49 5.06
CA MET A 6 -8.49 -7.06 5.64
C MET A 6 -7.34 -7.98 5.22
N ASP A 7 -7.61 -9.28 5.07
CA ASP A 7 -6.61 -10.25 4.62
C ASP A 7 -6.32 -10.09 3.13
N GLU A 8 -7.33 -9.87 2.28
CA GLU A 8 -7.14 -9.56 0.86
C GLU A 8 -6.35 -8.26 0.66
N PHE A 9 -6.63 -7.23 1.47
CA PHE A 9 -5.88 -5.99 1.43
C PHE A 9 -4.40 -6.16 1.79
N LYS A 10 -4.10 -6.93 2.85
CA LYS A 10 -2.72 -7.22 3.25
C LYS A 10 -1.96 -7.98 2.18
N GLU A 11 -2.60 -8.97 1.55
CA GLU A 11 -1.99 -9.76 0.47
C GLU A 11 -1.63 -8.87 -0.72
N LYS A 12 -2.58 -8.05 -1.19
CA LYS A 12 -2.36 -7.11 -2.30
C LYS A 12 -1.33 -6.03 -1.95
N ALA A 13 -1.35 -5.52 -0.73
CA ALA A 13 -0.36 -4.55 -0.27
C ALA A 13 1.05 -5.14 -0.24
N ALA A 14 1.22 -6.38 0.24
CA ALA A 14 2.52 -7.05 0.24
C ALA A 14 3.10 -7.20 -1.18
N ILE A 15 2.26 -7.61 -2.14
CA ILE A 15 2.65 -7.71 -3.56
C ILE A 15 3.08 -6.35 -4.10
N CYS A 16 2.28 -5.30 -3.87
CA CYS A 16 2.59 -3.96 -4.39
C CYS A 16 3.84 -3.34 -3.76
N ILE A 17 4.16 -3.67 -2.51
CA ILE A 17 5.41 -3.22 -1.87
C ILE A 17 6.61 -3.86 -2.55
N ASP A 18 6.56 -5.17 -2.80
CA ASP A 18 7.63 -5.91 -3.48
C ASP A 18 7.84 -5.43 -4.92
N GLU A 19 6.75 -5.20 -5.68
CA GLU A 19 6.84 -4.73 -7.08
C GLU A 19 7.40 -3.31 -7.22
N THR A 20 7.21 -2.46 -6.22
CA THR A 20 7.50 -1.02 -6.31
C THR A 20 8.69 -0.57 -5.48
N ASP A 21 9.24 -1.45 -4.64
CA ASP A 21 10.29 -1.14 -3.66
C ASP A 21 9.88 0.06 -2.78
N ALA A 22 8.60 0.08 -2.39
CA ALA A 22 8.05 1.13 -1.54
C ALA A 22 8.48 0.91 -0.09
N ASP A 23 8.86 2.00 0.57
CA ASP A 23 9.29 1.97 1.96
C ASP A 23 8.11 1.67 2.89
N TYR A 24 8.10 0.44 3.42
CA TYR A 24 7.06 -0.03 4.33
C TYR A 24 6.89 0.88 5.56
N GLU A 25 7.99 1.40 6.11
CA GLU A 25 7.94 2.26 7.29
C GLU A 25 7.24 3.59 6.97
N LYS A 26 7.54 4.19 5.81
CA LYS A 26 6.84 5.40 5.36
C LYS A 26 5.37 5.15 5.06
N LEU A 27 5.04 4.00 4.46
CA LEU A 27 3.64 3.63 4.20
C LEU A 27 2.85 3.45 5.50
N MET A 28 3.46 2.90 6.55
CA MET A 28 2.81 2.76 7.84
C MET A 28 2.60 4.09 8.55
N LYS A 29 3.62 4.96 8.56
CA LYS A 29 3.49 6.33 9.06
C LYS A 29 2.38 7.09 8.33
N LEU A 30 2.31 6.98 7.00
CA LEU A 30 1.23 7.56 6.20
C LEU A 30 -0.15 7.01 6.61
N ALA A 31 -0.27 5.71 6.85
CA ALA A 31 -1.52 5.07 7.27
C ALA A 31 -1.95 5.47 8.69
N GLU A 32 -0.99 5.75 9.57
CA GLU A 32 -1.22 6.28 10.92
C GLU A 32 -1.56 7.79 10.92
N GLY A 33 -1.50 8.44 9.77
CA GLY A 33 -1.80 9.86 9.59
C GLY A 33 -0.62 10.79 9.88
N GLU A 34 0.60 10.24 9.95
CA GLU A 34 1.82 11.05 10.04
C GLU A 34 2.15 11.71 8.70
N ASP A 35 2.76 12.89 8.78
CA ASP A 35 3.23 13.61 7.61
C ASP A 35 4.53 12.98 7.10
N VAL A 36 4.50 12.41 5.91
CA VAL A 36 5.66 11.77 5.27
C VAL A 36 5.89 12.31 3.87
N GLU A 37 7.15 12.46 3.48
CA GLU A 37 7.50 12.84 2.13
C GLU A 37 7.16 11.70 1.16
N VAL A 38 6.16 11.92 0.31
CA VAL A 38 5.70 10.94 -0.69
C VAL A 38 6.65 10.92 -1.89
N ASP A 39 7.44 9.86 -1.96
CA ASP A 39 8.35 9.62 -3.08
C ASP A 39 7.68 8.89 -4.26
N LYS A 40 8.48 8.63 -5.32
CA LYS A 40 8.00 7.97 -6.54
C LYS A 40 7.52 6.54 -6.28
N ASN A 41 8.15 5.80 -5.37
CA ASN A 41 7.83 4.40 -5.12
C ASN A 41 6.50 4.30 -4.37
N MET A 42 6.25 5.20 -3.41
CA MET A 42 4.97 5.29 -2.72
C MET A 42 3.80 5.63 -3.66
N LYS A 43 4.02 6.48 -4.68
CA LYS A 43 3.01 6.74 -5.73
C LYS A 43 2.74 5.52 -6.59
N CYS A 44 3.80 4.79 -6.97
CA CYS A 44 3.67 3.52 -7.70
C CYS A 44 2.91 2.48 -6.85
N PHE A 45 3.18 2.39 -5.56
CA PHE A 45 2.47 1.52 -4.62
C PHE A 45 0.97 1.84 -4.61
N GLY A 46 0.59 3.11 -4.48
CA GLY A 46 -0.82 3.53 -4.50
C GLY A 46 -1.52 3.20 -5.83
N ALA A 47 -0.82 3.38 -6.96
CA ALA A 47 -1.33 2.99 -8.27
C ALA A 47 -1.50 1.47 -8.42
N CYS A 48 -0.54 0.69 -7.92
CA CYS A 48 -0.60 -0.78 -7.90
C CYS A 48 -1.79 -1.27 -7.05
N LEU A 49 -1.99 -0.68 -5.87
CA LEU A 49 -3.10 -1.03 -5.00
C LEU A 49 -4.45 -0.76 -5.68
N MET A 50 -4.66 0.44 -6.24
CA MET A 50 -5.91 0.76 -6.96
C MET A 50 -6.18 -0.24 -8.09
N LYS A 51 -5.17 -0.50 -8.92
CA LYS A 51 -5.25 -1.48 -10.01
C LYS A 51 -5.59 -2.89 -9.51
N SER A 52 -5.05 -3.30 -8.37
CA SER A 52 -5.30 -4.62 -7.75
C SER A 52 -6.74 -4.78 -7.26
N PHE A 53 -7.44 -3.68 -6.98
CA PHE A 53 -8.88 -3.68 -6.65
C PHE A 53 -9.78 -3.39 -7.85
N GLY A 54 -9.22 -3.27 -9.06
CA GLY A 54 -9.98 -2.98 -10.28
C GLY A 54 -10.45 -1.53 -10.40
N VAL A 55 -9.78 -0.62 -9.70
CA VAL A 55 -9.94 0.85 -9.81
C VAL A 55 -8.88 1.41 -10.74
#